data_AF-A0A919Y4W7-F1
#
_entry.id   AF-A0A919Y4W7-F1
#
_cell.length_a   1.000
_cell.length_b   1.000
_cell.length_c   1.000
_cell.angle_alpha   90.00
_cell.angle_beta   90.00
_cell.angle_gamma   90.00
#
_symmetry.space_group_name_H-M   'P 1'
#
loop_
_entity.id
_entity.type
_entity.pdbx_description
1 polymer ?
#
loop_
_entity_poly.entity_id
_entity_poly.type
_entity_poly.pdbx_seq_one_letter_code
_entity_poly.pdbx_strand_id
1 'polypeptide(L)'
;MGILLMDRIIRDYWLYDLQPPMSGLDLYTDYPRDDSRRDMQQIQYPLELDQTYLSRELKTFDSRLWMLACYYIFLYRMSGKAWRIVGVKHEKGYVLPLRIRCDASMSFMELYQSLLNKQEALDFAALPLEEIEEAVGCTGLVHTIFGRDHTCQSSCLNWDVEPLNGGEWTLQVSYRKQLFKPSTIHRFASFFGCIVKAAMYDSRVTIGAIPLVIEEEMECKGQVQRVRNSEAQMIGLTENPAEFGSPVMRKRAASCKQKYILLTGATGYLGASVLRELLRTTQAKIYCLVRSEEDDDPYARIARVMMQFFGADIISELLGRVIAVKGDLERPQLGLNSCLTERVSMRIDSMIICGIQECYADDPEYYNRVNVTSTEHLLSWARGRNVRVHYLSSMGVPEGLAERELTTGMHEAGQTKSTKLDHPYYDSQLRAERMLIEACEQEEIAVTIYRLGHLSGDAETGAFPQNVNNSLLYRMLRMIIVQGKAPELDHLLDLTPVSYAARAITALAMRRDTAGHLFHLCNPVQISMIELVESLRSCGYPIEVLSDSDYESWLLECSQVDSSHQWGGDLLHFEWEELRREPFRYSCIHTQEFLEESKVECPVPNANYLRLMIKYGVDAGYFPVSKLYKS
;
A
#
# COMPACT_ATOMS: atom_id res chain seq x y z
N MET A 1 22.08 -51.81 9.10
CA MET A 1 20.64 -51.51 8.96
C MET A 1 20.24 -50.23 9.71
N GLY A 2 20.77 -49.97 10.92
CA GLY A 2 20.50 -48.72 11.66
C GLY A 2 21.05 -47.43 11.03
N ILE A 3 22.26 -47.43 10.48
CA ILE A 3 22.90 -46.23 9.88
C ILE A 3 22.13 -45.75 8.63
N LEU A 4 21.83 -46.65 7.69
CA LEU A 4 21.02 -46.34 6.49
C LEU A 4 19.60 -45.84 6.80
N LEU A 5 19.01 -46.28 7.92
CA LEU A 5 17.69 -45.83 8.34
C LEU A 5 17.77 -44.40 8.90
N MET A 6 18.84 -44.10 9.63
CA MET A 6 19.10 -42.79 10.22
C MET A 6 19.42 -41.73 9.16
N ASP A 7 20.25 -42.07 8.16
CA ASP A 7 20.54 -41.20 7.02
C ASP A 7 19.26 -40.85 6.22
N ARG A 8 18.36 -41.82 6.07
CA ARG A 8 17.06 -41.61 5.41
C ARG A 8 16.15 -40.66 6.19
N ILE A 9 16.07 -40.81 7.52
CA ILE A 9 15.27 -39.93 8.39
C ILE A 9 15.78 -38.48 8.33
N ILE A 10 17.10 -38.29 8.37
CA ILE A 10 17.73 -36.95 8.29
C ILE A 10 17.46 -36.31 6.92
N ARG A 11 17.59 -37.08 5.83
CA ARG A 11 17.28 -36.59 4.48
C ARG A 11 15.80 -36.23 4.32
N ASP A 12 14.90 -37.07 4.81
CA ASP A 12 13.45 -36.84 4.75
C ASP A 12 13.04 -35.60 5.57
N TYR A 13 13.72 -35.33 6.70
CA TYR A 13 13.55 -34.08 7.46
C TYR A 13 13.84 -32.84 6.59
N TRP A 14 15.00 -32.78 5.93
CA TRP A 14 15.38 -31.63 5.11
C TRP A 14 14.49 -31.46 3.88
N LEU A 15 14.10 -32.57 3.23
CA LEU A 15 13.15 -32.54 2.10
C LEU A 15 11.76 -32.04 2.49
N TYR A 16 11.31 -32.33 3.71
CA TYR A 16 10.03 -31.84 4.22
C TYR A 16 10.10 -30.38 4.68
N ASP A 17 11.17 -30.01 5.39
CA ASP A 17 11.27 -28.70 6.01
C ASP A 17 11.58 -27.58 5.01
N LEU A 18 12.38 -27.90 3.98
CA LEU A 18 12.83 -26.95 2.96
C LEU A 18 12.03 -27.09 1.66
N GLN A 19 10.73 -27.42 1.75
CA GLN A 19 9.86 -27.46 0.58
C GLN A 19 9.64 -26.05 -0.01
N PRO A 20 9.70 -25.91 -1.36
CA PRO A 20 9.39 -24.67 -2.06
C PRO A 20 7.99 -24.12 -1.74
N PRO A 21 7.79 -22.79 -1.82
CA PRO A 21 8.77 -21.79 -2.23
C PRO A 21 9.79 -21.45 -1.14
N MET A 22 11.05 -21.33 -1.55
CA MET A 22 12.14 -20.90 -0.68
C MET A 22 12.19 -19.38 -0.63
N SER A 23 12.43 -18.83 0.56
CA SER A 23 12.44 -17.38 0.77
C SER A 23 13.77 -16.76 0.31
N GLY A 24 13.72 -15.81 -0.63
CA GLY A 24 14.86 -15.00 -1.02
C GLY A 24 15.26 -13.98 0.06
N LEU A 25 16.28 -13.16 -0.21
CA LEU A 25 16.56 -11.94 0.58
C LEU A 25 15.43 -10.91 0.35
N ASP A 26 14.21 -11.10 0.82
CA ASP A 26 13.10 -10.19 0.50
C ASP A 26 13.08 -8.95 1.40
N LEU A 27 14.25 -8.32 1.61
CA LEU A 27 14.38 -7.00 2.21
C LEU A 27 14.55 -5.96 1.10
N TYR A 28 14.08 -4.74 1.35
CA TYR A 28 14.38 -3.60 0.49
C TYR A 28 15.90 -3.38 0.42
N THR A 29 16.43 -3.27 -0.80
CA THR A 29 17.84 -2.97 -1.08
C THR A 29 17.93 -1.59 -1.74
N ASP A 30 18.94 -0.81 -1.38
CA ASP A 30 19.18 0.53 -1.95
C ASP A 30 19.60 0.50 -3.42
N TYR A 31 20.05 -0.65 -3.90
CA TYR A 31 20.62 -0.84 -5.22
C TYR A 31 20.18 -2.20 -5.82
N PRO A 32 20.21 -2.37 -7.16
CA PRO A 32 19.87 -3.63 -7.82
C PRO A 32 20.79 -4.78 -7.44
N ARG A 33 20.26 -6.01 -7.47
CA ARG A 33 21.05 -7.23 -7.20
C ARG A 33 21.91 -7.58 -8.41
N ASP A 34 23.17 -7.15 -8.38
CA ASP A 34 24.21 -7.59 -9.33
C ASP A 34 25.18 -8.54 -8.60
N ASP A 35 25.34 -9.75 -9.13
CA ASP A 35 26.10 -10.85 -8.50
C ASP A 35 27.61 -10.82 -8.82
N SER A 36 28.08 -9.82 -9.58
CA SER A 36 29.46 -9.76 -10.06
C SER A 36 30.49 -9.25 -9.04
N ARG A 37 30.07 -8.64 -7.92
CA ARG A 37 30.98 -8.09 -6.88
C ARG A 37 30.50 -8.45 -5.46
N ARG A 38 31.44 -8.86 -4.60
CA ARG A 38 31.17 -9.38 -3.24
C ARG A 38 31.82 -8.55 -2.13
N ASP A 39 31.83 -7.22 -2.27
CA ASP A 39 32.48 -6.38 -1.26
C ASP A 39 31.57 -6.22 -0.04
N MET A 40 32.03 -6.73 1.10
CA MET A 40 31.33 -6.60 2.37
C MET A 40 31.76 -5.31 3.09
N GLN A 41 30.81 -4.67 3.74
CA GLN A 41 31.02 -3.60 4.70
C GLN A 41 30.40 -4.02 6.04
N GLN A 42 30.95 -3.51 7.14
CA GLN A 42 30.47 -3.80 8.48
C GLN A 42 30.16 -2.52 9.24
N ILE A 43 29.08 -2.52 10.01
CA ILE A 43 28.80 -1.50 11.03
C ILE A 43 28.64 -2.15 12.40
N GLN A 44 28.81 -1.34 13.44
CA GLN A 44 28.53 -1.71 14.83
C GLN A 44 27.47 -0.76 15.39
N TYR A 45 26.51 -1.31 16.14
CA TYR A 45 25.40 -0.58 16.73
C TYR A 45 25.21 -0.99 18.19
N PRO A 46 25.34 -0.07 19.17
CA PRO A 46 25.09 -0.38 20.57
C PRO A 46 23.59 -0.56 20.83
N LEU A 47 23.19 -1.62 21.55
CA LEU A 47 21.76 -1.91 21.80
C LEU A 47 21.19 -1.18 23.03
N GLU A 48 22.02 -0.50 23.83
CA GLU A 48 21.65 0.30 25.01
C GLU A 48 20.56 -0.36 25.88
N LEU A 49 20.94 -1.46 26.54
CA LEU A 49 20.02 -2.29 27.31
C LEU A 49 20.28 -2.13 28.83
N ASP A 50 19.21 -2.09 29.64
CA ASP A 50 19.32 -2.01 31.10
C ASP A 50 19.94 -3.29 31.69
N GLN A 51 21.17 -3.19 32.20
CA GLN A 51 21.94 -4.30 32.76
C GLN A 51 21.26 -4.97 33.97
N THR A 52 20.49 -4.23 34.75
CA THR A 52 19.81 -4.73 35.95
C THR A 52 18.72 -5.73 35.55
N TYR A 53 17.99 -5.41 34.50
CA TYR A 53 16.90 -6.22 33.96
C TYR A 53 17.42 -7.44 33.17
N LEU A 54 18.47 -7.21 32.37
CA LEU A 54 19.24 -8.24 31.65
C LEU A 54 19.67 -9.38 32.57
N SER A 55 20.18 -9.06 33.76
CA SER A 55 20.65 -10.05 34.72
C SER A 55 19.55 -10.91 35.35
N ARG A 56 18.27 -10.55 35.18
CA ARG A 56 17.10 -11.26 35.72
C ARG A 56 16.43 -12.17 34.69
N GLU A 57 16.13 -11.65 33.51
CA GLU A 57 15.43 -12.41 32.45
C GLU A 57 16.38 -13.33 31.67
N LEU A 58 17.57 -12.88 31.28
CA LEU A 58 18.53 -13.68 30.50
C LEU A 58 19.30 -14.71 31.34
N LYS A 59 19.05 -14.80 32.65
CA LYS A 59 19.42 -15.98 33.46
C LYS A 59 18.45 -17.14 33.28
N THR A 60 17.24 -16.86 32.80
CA THR A 60 16.15 -17.83 32.66
C THR A 60 16.03 -18.37 31.24
N PHE A 61 16.49 -17.61 30.24
CA PHE A 61 16.38 -17.94 28.82
C PHE A 61 17.74 -17.96 28.11
N ASP A 62 17.87 -18.79 27.08
CA ASP A 62 19.03 -18.77 26.19
C ASP A 62 19.10 -17.43 25.43
N SER A 63 20.14 -16.64 25.74
CA SER A 63 20.34 -15.30 25.18
C SER A 63 20.53 -15.31 23.66
N ARG A 64 21.10 -16.37 23.11
CA ARG A 64 21.35 -16.50 21.68
C ARG A 64 20.04 -16.75 20.93
N LEU A 65 19.19 -17.64 21.45
CA LEU A 65 17.87 -17.89 20.87
C LEU A 65 16.95 -16.69 20.99
N TRP A 66 17.07 -15.96 22.10
CA TRP A 66 16.30 -14.74 22.31
C TRP A 66 16.60 -13.70 21.25
N MET A 67 17.88 -13.43 21.00
CA MET A 67 18.31 -12.49 19.97
C MET A 67 17.98 -12.99 18.55
N LEU A 68 18.00 -14.31 18.33
CA LEU A 68 17.55 -14.92 17.07
C LEU A 68 16.05 -14.71 16.86
N ALA A 69 15.23 -14.83 17.90
CA ALA A 69 13.79 -14.52 17.85
C ALA A 69 13.55 -13.05 17.46
N CYS A 70 14.28 -12.12 18.08
CA CYS A 70 14.25 -10.70 17.68
C CYS A 70 14.64 -10.51 16.21
N TYR A 71 15.59 -11.29 15.70
CA TYR A 71 16.02 -11.20 14.31
C TYR A 71 14.96 -11.71 13.33
N TYR A 72 14.25 -12.80 13.67
CA TYR A 72 13.10 -13.27 12.89
C TYR A 72 11.97 -12.25 12.85
N ILE A 73 11.71 -11.56 13.97
CA ILE A 73 10.75 -10.47 14.03
C ILE A 73 11.18 -9.33 13.11
N PHE A 74 12.44 -8.90 13.20
CA PHE A 74 13.00 -7.88 12.33
C PHE A 74 12.79 -8.25 10.85
N LEU A 75 13.19 -9.45 10.44
CA LEU A 75 13.02 -9.90 9.05
C LEU A 75 11.54 -9.94 8.65
N TYR A 76 10.64 -10.41 9.50
CA TYR A 76 9.20 -10.41 9.24
C TYR A 76 8.67 -9.00 9.05
N ARG A 77 8.97 -8.08 9.97
CA ARG A 77 8.49 -6.69 9.96
C ARG A 77 8.99 -5.92 8.75
N MET A 78 10.22 -6.19 8.30
CA MET A 78 10.81 -5.52 7.14
C MET A 78 10.40 -6.11 5.78
N SER A 79 9.77 -7.28 5.76
CA SER A 79 9.51 -8.01 4.51
C SER A 79 8.07 -8.51 4.31
N GLY A 80 7.26 -8.52 5.36
CA GLY A 80 5.88 -8.98 5.37
C GLY A 80 5.69 -10.48 5.10
N LYS A 81 6.74 -11.30 4.97
CA LYS A 81 6.59 -12.74 4.71
C LYS A 81 6.58 -13.55 6.01
N ALA A 82 5.53 -14.35 6.17
CA ALA A 82 5.36 -15.18 7.34
C ALA A 82 6.39 -16.31 7.46
N TRP A 83 6.81 -16.92 6.36
CA TRP A 83 7.83 -17.99 6.37
C TRP A 83 9.20 -17.44 6.03
N ARG A 84 10.20 -17.74 6.87
CA ARG A 84 11.58 -17.28 6.68
C ARG A 84 12.59 -18.39 6.93
N ILE A 85 13.63 -18.39 6.12
CA ILE A 85 14.83 -19.21 6.30
C ILE A 85 15.98 -18.29 6.69
N VAL A 86 16.58 -18.56 7.85
CA VAL A 86 17.76 -17.87 8.34
C VAL A 86 18.88 -18.89 8.53
N GLY A 87 20.08 -18.57 8.08
CA GLY A 87 21.26 -19.36 8.39
C GLY A 87 21.68 -19.15 9.84
N VAL A 88 21.73 -20.21 10.63
CA VAL A 88 22.17 -20.16 12.03
C VAL A 88 23.39 -21.03 12.22
N LYS A 89 24.35 -20.55 13.01
CA LYS A 89 25.55 -21.32 13.32
C LYS A 89 25.26 -22.42 14.34
N HIS A 90 25.51 -23.66 13.98
CA HIS A 90 25.38 -24.80 14.85
C HIS A 90 26.63 -24.97 15.74
N GLU A 91 26.51 -25.67 16.88
CA GLU A 91 27.62 -25.88 17.83
C GLU A 91 28.81 -26.63 17.20
N LYS A 92 28.53 -27.53 16.24
CA LYS A 92 29.55 -28.23 15.45
C LYS A 92 30.23 -27.36 14.39
N GLY A 93 29.87 -26.08 14.27
CA GLY A 93 30.51 -25.09 13.39
C GLY A 93 29.91 -24.93 11.99
N TYR A 94 28.82 -25.64 11.67
CA TYR A 94 28.11 -25.51 10.39
C TYR A 94 27.12 -24.34 10.40
N VAL A 95 26.88 -23.71 9.24
CA VAL A 95 25.71 -22.84 9.04
C VAL A 95 24.56 -23.70 8.54
N LEU A 96 23.49 -23.78 9.32
CA LEU A 96 22.32 -24.58 9.00
C LEU A 96 21.12 -23.68 8.66
N PRO A 97 20.33 -24.02 7.63
CA PRO A 97 19.10 -23.29 7.35
C PRO A 97 18.06 -23.63 8.42
N LEU A 98 17.58 -22.61 9.12
CA LEU A 98 16.48 -22.72 10.07
C LEU A 98 15.25 -22.08 9.43
N ARG A 99 14.16 -22.85 9.26
CA ARG A 99 12.89 -22.32 8.75
C ARG A 99 11.90 -22.13 9.88
N ILE A 100 11.39 -20.91 10.03
CA ILE A 100 10.40 -20.56 11.06
C ILE A 100 9.27 -19.74 10.45
N ARG A 101 8.07 -19.92 11.00
CA ARG A 101 6.92 -19.06 10.73
C ARG A 101 6.86 -17.95 11.77
N CYS A 102 6.64 -16.73 11.31
CA CYS A 102 6.44 -15.51 12.07
C CYS A 102 5.12 -14.87 11.60
N ASP A 103 4.32 -14.34 12.51
CA ASP A 103 2.99 -13.77 12.23
C ASP A 103 2.75 -12.61 13.19
N ALA A 104 2.10 -11.54 12.73
CA ALA A 104 1.80 -10.37 13.53
C ALA A 104 1.00 -10.70 14.80
N SER A 105 0.14 -11.73 14.77
CA SER A 105 -0.66 -12.11 15.95
C SER A 105 0.09 -12.99 16.95
N MET A 106 1.26 -13.53 16.58
CA MET A 106 2.06 -14.39 17.45
C MET A 106 2.76 -13.55 18.52
N SER A 107 2.83 -14.04 19.74
CA SER A 107 3.63 -13.42 20.80
C SER A 107 5.11 -13.72 20.63
N PHE A 108 5.97 -12.87 21.20
CA PHE A 108 7.41 -13.11 21.24
C PHE A 108 7.72 -14.48 21.88
N MET A 109 7.07 -14.82 23.01
CA MET A 109 7.27 -16.14 23.65
C MET A 109 6.84 -17.32 22.78
N GLU A 110 5.76 -17.23 22.00
CA GLU A 110 5.34 -18.31 21.09
C GLU A 110 6.37 -18.53 19.97
N LEU A 111 6.95 -17.45 19.45
CA LEU A 111 8.05 -17.53 18.48
C LEU A 111 9.30 -18.14 19.12
N TYR A 112 9.66 -17.70 20.33
CA TYR A 112 10.81 -18.24 21.08
C TYR A 112 10.67 -19.74 21.35
N GLN A 113 9.49 -20.20 21.78
CA GLN A 113 9.21 -21.62 21.98
C GLN A 113 9.27 -22.42 20.67
N SER A 114 8.78 -21.84 19.57
CA SER A 114 8.90 -22.46 18.24
C SER A 114 10.36 -22.62 17.82
N LEU A 115 11.21 -21.63 18.10
CA LEU A 115 12.65 -21.70 17.87
C LEU A 115 13.34 -22.76 18.73
N LEU A 116 12.98 -22.83 20.02
CA LEU A 116 13.52 -23.82 20.95
C LEU A 116 13.24 -25.25 20.49
N ASN A 117 11.97 -25.55 20.16
CA ASN A 117 11.58 -26.86 19.63
C ASN A 117 12.28 -27.18 18.30
N LYS A 118 12.50 -26.16 17.47
CA LYS A 118 13.14 -26.32 16.17
C LYS A 118 14.63 -26.60 16.29
N GLN A 119 15.30 -26.01 17.28
CA GLN A 119 16.71 -26.23 17.55
C GLN A 119 17.00 -27.68 17.93
N GLU A 120 16.18 -28.30 18.78
CA GLU A 120 16.34 -29.72 19.15
C GLU A 120 16.26 -30.65 17.92
N ALA A 121 15.33 -30.38 17.00
CA ALA A 121 15.22 -31.12 15.75
C ALA A 121 16.42 -30.87 14.80
N LEU A 122 16.92 -29.63 14.78
CA LEU A 122 18.09 -29.24 13.99
C LEU A 122 19.36 -29.94 14.47
N ASP A 123 19.56 -30.06 15.79
CA ASP A 123 20.72 -30.72 16.40
C ASP A 123 20.77 -32.22 16.07
N PHE A 124 19.59 -32.86 15.97
CA PHE A 124 19.45 -34.24 15.53
C PHE A 124 19.76 -34.43 14.03
N ALA A 125 19.34 -33.48 13.18
CA ALA A 125 19.42 -33.57 11.73
C ALA A 125 20.60 -32.81 11.09
N ALA A 126 21.56 -32.33 11.89
CA ALA A 126 22.64 -31.46 11.44
C ALA A 126 23.55 -32.13 10.37
N LEU A 127 23.64 -31.49 9.19
CA LEU A 127 24.53 -31.85 8.07
C LEU A 127 25.25 -30.59 7.54
N PRO A 128 26.41 -30.72 6.87
CA PRO A 128 27.01 -29.60 6.13
C PRO A 128 26.02 -28.98 5.13
N LEU A 129 26.06 -27.66 4.95
CA LEU A 129 25.13 -26.94 4.07
C LEU A 129 25.13 -27.49 2.63
N GLU A 130 26.31 -27.83 2.10
CA GLU A 130 26.45 -28.42 0.75
C GLU A 130 25.67 -29.73 0.60
N GLU A 131 25.69 -30.59 1.62
CA GLU A 131 24.94 -31.86 1.61
C GLU A 131 23.42 -31.61 1.71
N ILE A 132 23.00 -30.57 2.43
CA ILE A 132 21.58 -30.16 2.50
C ILE A 132 21.12 -29.62 1.14
N GLU A 133 21.94 -28.76 0.51
CA GLU A 133 21.67 -28.21 -0.83
C GLU A 133 21.60 -29.30 -1.90
N GLU A 134 22.49 -30.31 -1.82
CA GLU A 134 22.43 -31.50 -2.68
C GLU A 134 21.18 -32.33 -2.43
N ALA A 135 20.80 -32.54 -1.17
CA ALA A 135 19.63 -33.32 -0.80
C ALA A 135 18.30 -32.69 -1.27
N VAL A 136 18.19 -31.37 -1.22
CA VAL A 136 16.99 -30.59 -1.63
C VAL A 136 17.05 -30.17 -3.11
N GLY A 137 18.22 -30.21 -3.74
CA GLY A 137 18.42 -29.83 -5.14
C GLY A 137 18.37 -28.32 -5.38
N CYS A 138 18.74 -27.50 -4.39
CA CYS A 138 18.68 -26.04 -4.44
C CYS A 138 19.96 -25.43 -3.86
N THR A 139 20.64 -24.57 -4.61
CA THR A 139 21.85 -23.85 -4.17
C THR A 139 21.52 -22.44 -3.68
N GLY A 140 22.25 -21.92 -2.70
CA GLY A 140 22.10 -20.55 -2.21
C GLY A 140 20.91 -20.38 -1.25
N LEU A 141 20.61 -21.40 -0.46
CA LEU A 141 19.46 -21.47 0.45
C LEU A 141 19.42 -20.34 1.50
N VAL A 142 20.59 -19.83 1.88
CA VAL A 142 20.76 -18.87 2.97
C VAL A 142 21.17 -17.52 2.41
N HIS A 143 20.27 -16.55 2.52
CA HIS A 143 20.55 -15.17 2.11
C HIS A 143 20.88 -14.23 3.28
N THR A 144 20.50 -14.63 4.50
CA THR A 144 20.76 -13.88 5.74
C THR A 144 21.30 -14.83 6.81
N ILE A 145 22.35 -14.42 7.53
CA ILE A 145 22.96 -15.24 8.59
C ILE A 145 22.80 -14.54 9.94
N PHE A 146 22.48 -15.31 10.98
CA PHE A 146 22.50 -14.86 12.37
C PHE A 146 23.69 -15.49 13.14
N GLY A 147 24.61 -14.64 13.60
CA GLY A 147 25.85 -14.96 14.33
C GLY A 147 27.13 -14.80 13.50
N ARG A 148 28.30 -14.81 14.17
CA ARG A 148 29.62 -14.79 13.50
C ARG A 148 29.90 -16.03 12.67
N ASP A 149 30.09 -15.80 11.39
CA ASP A 149 30.60 -16.80 10.47
C ASP A 149 31.69 -16.22 9.54
N HIS A 150 32.82 -16.91 9.47
CA HIS A 150 33.98 -16.57 8.63
C HIS A 150 34.26 -17.64 7.57
N THR A 151 33.46 -18.72 7.56
CA THR A 151 33.64 -19.91 6.71
C THR A 151 32.66 -19.91 5.53
N CYS A 152 31.60 -19.11 5.59
CA CYS A 152 30.56 -18.96 4.58
C CYS A 152 30.77 -17.69 3.76
N GLN A 153 31.03 -17.83 2.46
CA GLN A 153 31.30 -16.72 1.53
C GLN A 153 30.05 -16.17 0.80
N SER A 154 28.82 -16.58 1.14
CA SER A 154 27.66 -16.40 0.25
C SER A 154 26.52 -15.50 0.72
N SER A 155 26.40 -15.12 2.01
CA SER A 155 25.25 -14.33 2.46
C SER A 155 25.34 -12.84 2.08
N CYS A 156 24.18 -12.19 1.92
CA CYS A 156 24.06 -10.78 1.58
C CYS A 156 24.03 -9.87 2.82
N LEU A 157 23.65 -10.43 3.97
CA LEU A 157 23.45 -9.73 5.24
C LEU A 157 23.71 -10.70 6.41
N ASN A 158 24.72 -10.40 7.21
CA ASN A 158 25.09 -11.14 8.41
C ASN A 158 24.81 -10.29 9.64
N TRP A 159 24.20 -10.89 10.65
CA TRP A 159 23.65 -10.23 11.83
C TRP A 159 24.20 -10.90 13.08
N ASP A 160 25.08 -10.24 13.81
CA ASP A 160 25.77 -10.83 14.95
C ASP A 160 25.60 -9.98 16.20
N VAL A 161 25.22 -10.60 17.32
CA VAL A 161 24.92 -9.89 18.57
C VAL A 161 25.76 -10.49 19.68
N GLU A 162 26.64 -9.67 20.26
CA GLU A 162 27.56 -10.12 21.30
C GLU A 162 27.59 -9.17 22.50
N PRO A 163 27.81 -9.69 23.72
CA PRO A 163 28.13 -8.87 24.87
C PRO A 163 29.60 -8.40 24.81
N LEU A 164 29.83 -7.10 24.96
CA LEU A 164 31.15 -6.51 25.17
C LEU A 164 31.65 -6.77 26.60
N ASN A 165 32.97 -6.71 26.79
CA ASN A 165 33.63 -6.75 28.10
C ASN A 165 33.13 -5.58 28.96
N GLY A 166 32.13 -5.81 29.82
CA GLY A 166 31.45 -4.78 30.61
C GLY A 166 29.93 -4.90 30.68
N GLY A 167 29.33 -5.86 29.96
CA GLY A 167 27.89 -6.16 30.04
C GLY A 167 27.00 -5.38 29.04
N GLU A 168 27.59 -4.53 28.21
CA GLU A 168 26.91 -3.82 27.12
C GLU A 168 26.80 -4.71 25.88
N TRP A 169 25.63 -4.78 25.25
CA TRP A 169 25.41 -5.59 24.04
C TRP A 169 25.58 -4.75 22.78
N THR A 170 26.29 -5.32 21.81
CA THR A 170 26.52 -4.69 20.51
C THR A 170 26.04 -5.60 19.39
N LEU A 171 25.32 -5.00 18.45
CA LEU A 171 24.97 -5.60 17.17
C LEU A 171 26.06 -5.25 16.14
N GLN A 172 26.63 -6.27 15.52
CA GLN A 172 27.48 -6.17 14.35
C GLN A 172 26.71 -6.60 13.11
N VAL A 173 26.60 -5.72 12.12
CA VAL A 173 25.94 -6.03 10.84
C VAL A 173 26.97 -5.97 9.74
N SER A 174 27.19 -7.09 9.05
CA SER A 174 28.02 -7.16 7.85
C SER A 174 27.14 -7.36 6.62
N TYR A 175 27.25 -6.50 5.62
CA TYR A 175 26.34 -6.46 4.48
C TYR A 175 27.09 -6.20 3.17
N ARG A 176 26.49 -6.58 2.03
CA ARG A 176 27.04 -6.25 0.72
C ARG A 176 26.83 -4.76 0.42
N LYS A 177 27.91 -4.01 0.24
CA LYS A 177 27.82 -2.55 -0.03
C LYS A 177 27.13 -2.22 -1.35
N GLN A 178 27.05 -3.19 -2.26
CA GLN A 178 26.31 -3.10 -3.52
C GLN A 178 24.80 -3.26 -3.36
N LEU A 179 24.31 -3.67 -2.18
CA LEU A 179 22.88 -3.85 -1.93
C LEU A 179 22.34 -2.81 -0.95
N PHE A 180 23.15 -2.31 -0.03
CA PHE A 180 22.68 -1.42 1.03
C PHE A 180 23.61 -0.22 1.25
N LYS A 181 23.02 0.94 1.54
CA LYS A 181 23.71 2.11 2.08
C LYS A 181 23.96 1.92 3.57
N PRO A 182 25.06 2.48 4.11
CA PRO A 182 25.31 2.47 5.57
C PRO A 182 24.14 3.01 6.40
N SER A 183 23.45 4.05 5.94
CA SER A 183 22.29 4.63 6.61
C SER A 183 21.10 3.67 6.72
N THR A 184 20.86 2.86 5.69
CA THR A 184 19.79 1.84 5.68
C THR A 184 20.09 0.75 6.69
N ILE A 185 21.35 0.31 6.77
CA ILE A 185 21.76 -0.71 7.74
C ILE A 185 21.75 -0.15 9.17
N HIS A 186 22.09 1.12 9.36
CA HIS A 186 21.94 1.79 10.65
C HIS A 186 20.48 1.82 11.11
N ARG A 187 19.56 2.16 10.20
CA ARG A 187 18.12 2.09 10.43
C ARG A 187 17.65 0.67 10.79
N PHE A 188 18.11 -0.35 10.06
CA PHE A 188 17.79 -1.74 10.38
C PHE A 188 18.30 -2.15 11.76
N ALA A 189 19.51 -1.72 12.12
CA ALA A 189 20.09 -1.98 13.43
C ALA A 189 19.28 -1.30 14.56
N SER A 190 18.80 -0.08 14.32
CA SER A 190 17.92 0.64 15.24
C SER A 190 16.58 -0.08 15.44
N PHE A 191 15.92 -0.50 14.35
CA PHE A 191 14.69 -1.29 14.41
C PHE A 191 14.86 -2.59 15.19
N PHE A 192 15.98 -3.28 14.99
CA PHE A 192 16.32 -4.45 15.78
C PHE A 192 16.50 -4.10 17.27
N GLY A 193 17.14 -2.97 17.59
CA GLY A 193 17.22 -2.43 18.94
C GLY A 193 15.84 -2.23 19.59
N CYS A 194 14.88 -1.64 18.87
CA CYS A 194 13.50 -1.48 19.33
C CYS A 194 12.84 -2.85 19.63
N ILE A 195 13.05 -3.84 18.77
CA ILE A 195 12.53 -5.20 18.97
C ILE A 195 13.13 -5.85 20.21
N VAL A 196 14.44 -5.74 20.40
CA VAL A 196 15.12 -6.29 21.58
C VAL A 196 14.57 -5.63 22.85
N LYS A 197 14.44 -4.30 22.86
CA LYS A 197 13.87 -3.56 23.99
C LYS A 197 12.43 -4.01 24.27
N ALA A 198 11.56 -4.04 23.25
CA ALA A 198 10.16 -4.44 23.40
C ALA A 198 9.98 -5.86 23.94
N ALA A 199 10.73 -6.83 23.39
CA ALA A 199 10.71 -8.22 23.85
C ALA A 199 11.19 -8.34 25.31
N MET A 200 12.16 -7.51 25.72
CA MET A 200 12.63 -7.46 27.11
C MET A 200 11.57 -6.88 28.05
N TYR A 201 10.87 -5.81 27.67
CA TYR A 201 9.85 -5.20 28.51
C TYR A 201 8.61 -6.08 28.69
N ASP A 202 8.12 -6.71 27.62
CA ASP A 202 7.00 -7.66 27.66
C ASP A 202 7.25 -8.85 26.73
N SER A 203 7.62 -10.01 27.29
CA SER A 203 7.86 -11.22 26.51
C SER A 203 6.60 -11.79 25.85
N ARG A 204 5.40 -11.33 26.26
CA ARG A 204 4.13 -11.72 25.65
C ARG A 204 3.65 -10.74 24.58
N VAL A 205 4.42 -9.68 24.30
CA VAL A 205 4.11 -8.73 23.24
C VAL A 205 3.90 -9.45 21.91
N THR A 206 2.85 -9.07 21.18
CA THR A 206 2.62 -9.61 19.84
C THR A 206 3.59 -8.97 18.86
N ILE A 207 4.07 -9.77 17.91
CA ILE A 207 5.08 -9.36 16.93
C ILE A 207 4.63 -8.14 16.13
N GLY A 208 3.33 -8.03 15.83
CA GLY A 208 2.76 -6.89 15.12
C GLY A 208 2.70 -5.59 15.92
N ALA A 209 2.71 -5.68 17.25
CA ALA A 209 2.59 -4.54 18.17
C ALA A 209 3.94 -3.94 18.58
N ILE A 210 5.07 -4.52 18.17
CA ILE A 210 6.40 -3.98 18.47
C ILE A 210 6.64 -2.71 17.63
N PRO A 211 6.86 -1.55 18.26
CA PRO A 211 7.07 -0.29 17.55
C PRO A 211 8.46 -0.26 16.91
N LEU A 212 8.54 0.28 15.69
CA LEU A 212 9.79 0.43 14.94
C LEU A 212 10.03 1.92 14.64
N VAL A 213 10.39 2.68 15.68
CA VAL A 213 10.60 4.15 15.61
C VAL A 213 12.07 4.49 15.84
N ILE A 214 12.63 5.42 15.05
CA ILE A 214 14.04 5.86 15.14
C ILE A 214 14.10 7.22 15.85
N GLU A 215 15.00 7.38 16.83
CA GLU A 215 15.21 8.65 17.55
C GLU A 215 15.64 9.82 16.62
N GLU A 216 16.32 9.55 15.50
CA GLU A 216 16.70 10.57 14.49
C GLU A 216 15.48 11.18 13.78
N GLU A 217 14.33 10.50 13.74
CA GLU A 217 13.08 11.10 13.26
C GLU A 217 12.55 12.17 14.23
N MET A 218 13.08 12.29 15.45
CA MET A 218 12.78 13.39 16.36
C MET A 218 13.70 14.61 16.16
N GLU A 219 14.95 14.44 15.72
CA GLU A 219 15.87 15.56 15.52
C GLU A 219 15.70 16.25 14.16
N CYS A 220 15.35 15.51 13.10
CA CYS A 220 14.94 16.12 11.83
C CYS A 220 13.62 16.93 11.96
N LYS A 221 12.78 16.64 12.96
CA LYS A 221 11.57 17.43 13.28
C LYS A 221 11.90 18.81 13.85
N GLY A 222 13.07 18.99 14.49
CA GLY A 222 13.48 20.26 15.10
C GLY A 222 13.82 21.39 14.10
N GLN A 223 14.19 21.07 12.86
CA GLN A 223 14.48 22.09 11.83
C GLN A 223 13.27 22.45 10.96
N VAL A 224 12.25 21.59 10.90
CA VAL A 224 10.97 21.90 10.25
C VAL A 224 10.09 22.77 11.16
N GLN A 225 10.28 22.70 12.48
CA GLN A 225 9.54 23.50 13.47
C GLN A 225 9.75 25.03 13.36
N ARG A 226 10.77 25.52 12.65
CA ARG A 226 11.09 26.96 12.56
C ARG A 226 10.48 27.70 11.37
N VAL A 227 9.80 27.00 10.46
CA VAL A 227 9.05 27.62 9.36
C VAL A 227 7.64 27.05 9.36
N ARG A 228 6.79 27.43 10.34
CA ARG A 228 5.32 27.25 10.25
C ARG A 228 4.50 27.87 11.39
N ASN A 229 5.06 28.86 12.11
CA ASN A 229 4.22 29.82 12.84
C ASN A 229 3.88 30.99 11.91
N SER A 230 3.00 30.74 10.95
CA SER A 230 2.26 31.77 10.23
C SER A 230 0.98 31.13 9.72
N GLU A 231 -0.16 31.71 10.08
CA GLU A 231 -1.51 31.43 9.57
C GLU A 231 -1.47 30.78 8.17
N ALA A 232 -1.59 29.46 8.10
CA ALA A 232 -1.62 28.76 6.82
C ALA A 232 -2.95 29.08 6.14
N GLN A 233 -2.94 30.03 5.21
CA GLN A 233 -4.10 30.28 4.36
C GLN A 233 -4.37 29.03 3.51
N MET A 234 -5.61 28.51 3.58
CA MET A 234 -6.08 27.41 2.72
C MET A 234 -5.75 27.69 1.25
N ILE A 235 -5.02 26.78 0.60
CA ILE A 235 -4.60 26.94 -0.78
C ILE A 235 -5.62 26.25 -1.70
N GLY A 236 -6.20 27.00 -2.64
CA GLY A 236 -7.12 26.45 -3.63
C GLY A 236 -6.38 25.64 -4.70
N LEU A 237 -6.65 24.34 -4.77
CA LEU A 237 -6.14 23.46 -5.84
C LEU A 237 -7.19 23.38 -6.97
N THR A 238 -7.01 24.24 -7.97
CA THR A 238 -7.83 24.27 -9.20
C THR A 238 -7.33 23.29 -10.24
N GLU A 239 -8.19 22.94 -11.21
CA GLU A 239 -7.82 22.11 -12.35
C GLU A 239 -6.69 22.76 -13.16
N ASN A 240 -5.47 22.20 -13.07
CA ASN A 240 -4.32 22.67 -13.85
C ASN A 240 -3.50 21.51 -14.45
N PRO A 241 -3.26 21.50 -15.77
CA PRO A 241 -3.96 22.30 -16.77
C PRO A 241 -5.41 21.80 -16.91
N ALA A 242 -6.40 22.71 -16.99
CA ALA A 242 -7.79 22.34 -17.27
C ALA A 242 -7.99 21.80 -18.70
N GLU A 243 -7.06 22.16 -19.60
CA GLU A 243 -7.16 21.91 -21.03
C GLU A 243 -5.76 21.68 -21.65
N PHE A 244 -5.67 20.74 -22.58
CA PHE A 244 -4.47 20.37 -23.34
C PHE A 244 -4.83 19.81 -24.74
N GLY A 245 -3.82 19.55 -25.57
CA GLY A 245 -3.98 18.98 -26.91
C GLY A 245 -4.50 19.96 -27.98
N SER A 246 -4.61 19.49 -29.23
CA SER A 246 -4.92 20.35 -30.39
C SER A 246 -6.44 20.43 -30.71
N PRO A 247 -6.93 21.54 -31.31
CA PRO A 247 -8.31 21.63 -31.81
C PRO A 247 -8.67 20.56 -32.85
N VAL A 248 -7.69 20.10 -33.64
CA VAL A 248 -7.84 19.05 -34.65
C VAL A 248 -8.18 17.72 -33.99
N MET A 249 -7.42 17.36 -32.94
CA MET A 249 -7.66 16.18 -32.12
C MET A 249 -9.09 16.21 -31.55
N ARG A 250 -9.54 17.33 -30.97
CA ARG A 250 -10.90 17.42 -30.38
C ARG A 250 -12.00 17.22 -31.40
N LYS A 251 -11.87 17.83 -32.59
CA LYS A 251 -12.84 17.65 -33.67
C LYS A 251 -12.92 16.20 -34.12
N ARG A 252 -11.78 15.50 -34.18
CA ARG A 252 -11.72 14.06 -34.50
C ARG A 252 -12.37 13.22 -33.39
N ALA A 253 -12.03 13.50 -32.14
CA ALA A 253 -12.56 12.82 -30.96
C ALA A 253 -14.09 12.92 -30.85
N ALA A 254 -14.66 14.09 -31.18
CA ALA A 254 -16.09 14.34 -31.17
C ALA A 254 -16.90 13.42 -32.13
N SER A 255 -16.24 12.82 -33.12
CA SER A 255 -16.86 11.83 -34.03
C SER A 255 -16.86 10.39 -33.48
N CYS A 256 -16.14 10.12 -32.39
CA CYS A 256 -16.11 8.80 -31.76
C CYS A 256 -17.47 8.47 -31.12
N LYS A 257 -17.99 7.28 -31.43
CA LYS A 257 -19.33 6.85 -31.00
C LYS A 257 -19.34 6.13 -29.65
N GLN A 258 -18.19 5.74 -29.13
CA GLN A 258 -18.01 5.08 -27.81
C GLN A 258 -18.97 3.89 -27.61
N LYS A 259 -19.10 3.04 -28.63
CA LYS A 259 -19.98 1.87 -28.64
C LYS A 259 -19.33 0.63 -28.04
N TYR A 260 -18.00 0.58 -27.98
CA TYR A 260 -17.22 -0.57 -27.55
C TYR A 260 -16.13 -0.07 -26.60
N ILE A 261 -16.44 -0.13 -25.31
CA ILE A 261 -15.63 0.50 -24.27
C ILE A 261 -14.83 -0.59 -23.58
N LEU A 262 -13.50 -0.45 -23.55
CA LEU A 262 -12.67 -1.23 -22.63
C LEU A 262 -12.72 -0.58 -21.24
N LEU A 263 -12.98 -1.36 -20.21
CA LEU A 263 -12.92 -0.94 -18.81
C LEU A 263 -11.90 -1.80 -18.08
N THR A 264 -10.87 -1.17 -17.51
CA THR A 264 -9.99 -1.82 -16.52
C THR A 264 -10.59 -1.66 -15.12
N GLY A 265 -10.19 -2.49 -14.16
CA GLY A 265 -10.61 -2.31 -12.76
C GLY A 265 -12.10 -2.58 -12.48
N ALA A 266 -12.82 -3.25 -13.39
CA ALA A 266 -14.25 -3.58 -13.22
C ALA A 266 -14.58 -4.42 -11.97
N THR A 267 -13.58 -5.01 -11.32
CA THR A 267 -13.70 -5.76 -10.06
C THR A 267 -13.28 -4.97 -8.82
N GLY A 268 -12.98 -3.67 -8.97
CA GLY A 268 -12.72 -2.73 -7.88
C GLY A 268 -13.93 -1.87 -7.55
N TYR A 269 -13.84 -1.07 -6.49
CA TYR A 269 -14.94 -0.26 -5.96
C TYR A 269 -15.50 0.75 -6.97
N LEU A 270 -14.65 1.64 -7.49
CA LEU A 270 -15.04 2.63 -8.48
C LEU A 270 -15.34 1.98 -9.83
N GLY A 271 -14.53 1.02 -10.28
CA GLY A 271 -14.71 0.38 -11.58
C GLY A 271 -16.01 -0.42 -11.69
N ALA A 272 -16.45 -1.10 -10.62
CA ALA A 272 -17.76 -1.76 -10.57
C ALA A 272 -18.90 -0.74 -10.65
N SER A 273 -18.76 0.40 -9.97
CA SER A 273 -19.73 1.50 -10.02
C SER A 273 -19.81 2.14 -11.40
N VAL A 274 -18.67 2.39 -12.05
CA VAL A 274 -18.61 2.87 -13.44
C VAL A 274 -19.23 1.85 -14.40
N LEU A 275 -18.97 0.55 -14.22
CA LEU A 275 -19.60 -0.50 -15.02
C LEU A 275 -21.14 -0.46 -14.89
N ARG A 276 -21.66 -0.35 -13.66
CA ARG A 276 -23.11 -0.21 -13.41
C ARG A 276 -23.69 0.99 -14.14
N GLU A 277 -23.07 2.16 -14.00
CA GLU A 277 -23.55 3.40 -14.64
C GLU A 277 -23.50 3.30 -16.18
N LEU A 278 -22.44 2.71 -16.75
CA LEU A 278 -22.34 2.47 -18.20
C LEU A 278 -23.46 1.56 -18.72
N LEU A 279 -23.82 0.51 -17.97
CA LEU A 279 -24.89 -0.42 -18.35
C LEU A 279 -26.26 0.26 -18.35
N ARG A 280 -26.51 1.12 -17.36
CA ARG A 280 -27.80 1.81 -17.17
C ARG A 280 -28.00 3.00 -18.09
N THR A 281 -26.94 3.74 -18.39
CA THR A 281 -27.04 5.04 -19.09
C THR A 281 -26.64 4.97 -20.56
N THR A 282 -26.04 3.85 -21.01
CA THR A 282 -25.55 3.71 -22.39
C THR A 282 -26.03 2.42 -23.05
N GLN A 283 -25.83 2.34 -24.38
CA GLN A 283 -26.00 1.12 -25.17
C GLN A 283 -24.66 0.46 -25.57
N ALA A 284 -23.54 0.87 -24.95
CA ALA A 284 -22.21 0.40 -25.28
C ALA A 284 -21.95 -1.04 -24.81
N LYS A 285 -21.24 -1.84 -25.62
CA LYS A 285 -20.71 -3.13 -25.16
C LYS A 285 -19.42 -2.88 -24.38
N ILE A 286 -19.31 -3.49 -23.21
CA ILE A 286 -18.23 -3.23 -22.27
C ILE A 286 -17.29 -4.44 -22.24
N TYR A 287 -16.05 -4.24 -22.66
CA TYR A 287 -14.97 -5.19 -22.53
C TYR A 287 -14.31 -4.97 -21.18
N CYS A 288 -14.43 -5.92 -20.26
CA CYS A 288 -13.85 -5.79 -18.92
C CYS A 288 -12.55 -6.58 -18.87
N LEU A 289 -11.42 -5.89 -18.72
CA LEU A 289 -10.13 -6.53 -18.50
C LEU A 289 -10.04 -6.96 -17.02
N VAL A 290 -9.93 -8.26 -16.78
CA VAL A 290 -9.99 -8.82 -15.41
C VAL A 290 -8.90 -9.85 -15.19
N ARG A 291 -8.19 -9.68 -14.07
CA ARG A 291 -7.25 -10.66 -13.55
C ARG A 291 -8.02 -11.87 -13.02
N SER A 292 -7.79 -13.04 -13.60
CA SER A 292 -8.33 -14.30 -13.10
C SER A 292 -7.21 -15.34 -12.99
N GLU A 293 -7.27 -16.18 -11.95
CA GLU A 293 -6.36 -17.32 -11.79
C GLU A 293 -6.58 -18.33 -12.93
N GLU A 294 -5.69 -19.31 -13.10
CA GLU A 294 -5.72 -20.23 -14.25
C GLU A 294 -7.10 -20.89 -14.45
N ASP A 295 -7.80 -21.23 -13.36
CA ASP A 295 -9.10 -21.90 -13.35
C ASP A 295 -10.32 -21.00 -13.11
N ASP A 296 -10.15 -19.68 -12.90
CA ASP A 296 -11.28 -18.77 -12.61
C ASP A 296 -11.86 -18.14 -13.89
N ASP A 297 -13.18 -18.28 -14.07
CA ASP A 297 -13.91 -17.64 -15.17
C ASP A 297 -13.97 -16.12 -14.94
N PRO A 298 -13.35 -15.31 -15.81
CA PRO A 298 -13.30 -13.86 -15.63
C PRO A 298 -14.69 -13.23 -15.63
N TYR A 299 -15.68 -13.81 -16.31
CA TYR A 299 -17.06 -13.31 -16.26
C TYR A 299 -17.72 -13.60 -14.92
N ALA A 300 -17.55 -14.82 -14.39
CA ALA A 300 -18.06 -15.20 -13.08
C ALA A 300 -17.50 -14.31 -11.97
N ARG A 301 -16.23 -13.90 -12.04
CA ARG A 301 -15.63 -12.94 -11.12
C ARG A 301 -16.31 -11.57 -11.17
N ILE A 302 -16.55 -11.03 -12.37
CA ILE A 302 -17.28 -9.75 -12.53
C ILE A 302 -18.69 -9.88 -11.93
N ALA A 303 -19.42 -10.93 -12.31
CA ALA A 303 -20.77 -11.17 -11.82
C ALA A 303 -20.84 -11.23 -10.29
N ARG A 304 -19.90 -11.93 -9.65
CA ARG A 304 -19.79 -12.04 -8.19
C ARG A 304 -19.58 -10.67 -7.54
N VAL A 305 -18.65 -9.86 -8.04
CA VAL A 305 -18.39 -8.52 -7.51
C VAL A 305 -19.59 -7.60 -7.68
N MET A 306 -20.21 -7.60 -8.87
CA MET A 306 -21.39 -6.79 -9.14
C MET A 306 -22.55 -7.17 -8.21
N MET A 307 -22.78 -8.46 -7.97
CA MET A 307 -23.80 -8.92 -7.02
C MET A 307 -23.51 -8.49 -5.59
N GLN A 308 -22.25 -8.53 -5.16
CA GLN A 308 -21.86 -8.13 -3.81
C GLN A 308 -22.14 -6.64 -3.56
N PHE A 309 -21.88 -5.77 -4.54
CA PHE A 309 -22.12 -4.34 -4.39
C PHE A 309 -23.56 -3.91 -4.65
N PHE A 310 -24.27 -4.58 -5.56
CA PHE A 310 -25.54 -4.06 -6.11
C PHE A 310 -26.72 -5.05 -6.03
N GLY A 311 -26.53 -6.22 -5.45
CA GLY A 311 -27.57 -7.26 -5.34
C GLY A 311 -27.74 -8.11 -6.60
N ALA A 312 -28.62 -9.10 -6.55
CA ALA A 312 -28.75 -10.12 -7.60
C ALA A 312 -29.33 -9.59 -8.93
N ASP A 313 -30.16 -8.55 -8.89
CA ASP A 313 -30.87 -8.04 -10.07
C ASP A 313 -29.92 -7.50 -11.15
N ILE A 314 -28.73 -7.03 -10.74
CA ILE A 314 -27.69 -6.50 -11.64
C ILE A 314 -27.20 -7.52 -12.67
N ILE A 315 -27.34 -8.82 -12.39
CA ILE A 315 -26.88 -9.89 -13.29
C ILE A 315 -27.62 -9.81 -14.63
N SER A 316 -28.90 -9.47 -14.60
CA SER A 316 -29.69 -9.29 -15.82
C SER A 316 -29.17 -8.16 -16.70
N GLU A 317 -28.62 -7.09 -16.10
CA GLU A 317 -28.02 -5.94 -16.79
C GLU A 317 -26.68 -6.30 -17.47
N LEU A 318 -25.94 -7.29 -16.96
CA LEU A 318 -24.66 -7.74 -17.53
C LEU A 318 -24.85 -8.52 -18.85
N LEU A 319 -25.94 -9.29 -18.95
CA LEU A 319 -26.17 -10.25 -20.02
C LEU A 319 -26.17 -9.59 -21.40
N GLY A 320 -25.31 -10.08 -22.29
CA GLY A 320 -25.20 -9.61 -23.68
C GLY A 320 -24.52 -8.25 -23.85
N ARG A 321 -24.19 -7.55 -22.76
CA ARG A 321 -23.51 -6.24 -22.76
C ARG A 321 -22.06 -6.32 -22.29
N VAL A 322 -21.75 -7.21 -21.36
CA VAL A 322 -20.40 -7.37 -20.80
C VAL A 322 -19.66 -8.52 -21.45
N ILE A 323 -18.41 -8.27 -21.85
CA ILE A 323 -17.48 -9.25 -22.42
C ILE A 323 -16.25 -9.27 -21.52
N ALA A 324 -16.05 -10.37 -20.81
CA ALA A 324 -14.88 -10.53 -19.95
C ALA A 324 -13.64 -10.84 -20.79
N VAL A 325 -12.54 -10.13 -20.53
CA VAL A 325 -11.24 -10.32 -21.17
C VAL A 325 -10.24 -10.67 -20.07
N LYS A 326 -9.77 -11.93 -20.07
CA LYS A 326 -8.74 -12.37 -19.14
C LYS A 326 -7.43 -11.64 -19.45
N GLY A 327 -6.93 -10.88 -18.48
CA GLY A 327 -5.69 -10.13 -18.59
C GLY A 327 -5.27 -9.53 -17.26
N ASP A 328 -4.05 -9.04 -17.20
CA ASP A 328 -3.39 -8.60 -15.99
C ASP A 328 -2.52 -7.38 -16.30
N LEU A 329 -2.83 -6.25 -15.65
CA LEU A 329 -2.11 -4.98 -15.82
C LEU A 329 -0.63 -5.10 -15.42
N GLU A 330 -0.29 -6.05 -14.55
CA GLU A 330 1.09 -6.27 -14.09
C GLU A 330 1.95 -7.02 -15.13
N ARG A 331 1.33 -7.70 -16.09
CA ARG A 331 2.03 -8.55 -17.05
C ARG A 331 2.38 -7.78 -18.33
N PRO A 332 3.49 -8.14 -19.00
CA PRO A 332 3.79 -7.64 -20.35
C PRO A 332 2.60 -7.85 -21.29
N GLN A 333 2.30 -6.86 -22.13
CA GLN A 333 1.15 -6.90 -23.05
C GLN A 333 -0.18 -7.21 -22.35
N LEU A 334 -0.30 -6.81 -21.08
CA LEU A 334 -1.46 -7.04 -20.22
C LEU A 334 -1.76 -8.54 -20.01
N GLY A 335 -0.81 -9.44 -20.28
CA GLY A 335 -1.03 -10.89 -20.21
C GLY A 335 -1.88 -11.45 -21.36
N LEU A 336 -2.16 -10.68 -22.41
CA LEU A 336 -2.88 -11.15 -23.59
C LEU A 336 -1.91 -11.74 -24.62
N ASN A 337 -2.37 -12.75 -25.36
CA ASN A 337 -1.68 -13.17 -26.58
C ASN A 337 -1.96 -12.20 -27.74
N SER A 338 -1.10 -12.19 -28.76
CA SER A 338 -1.18 -11.27 -29.89
C SER A 338 -2.53 -11.29 -30.62
N CYS A 339 -3.12 -12.48 -30.81
CA CYS A 339 -4.42 -12.62 -31.48
C CYS A 339 -5.56 -11.98 -30.68
N LEU A 340 -5.60 -12.18 -29.36
CA LEU A 340 -6.62 -11.58 -28.51
C LEU A 340 -6.41 -10.06 -28.40
N THR A 341 -5.16 -9.62 -28.28
CA THR A 341 -4.79 -8.20 -28.32
C THR A 341 -5.28 -7.52 -29.58
N GLU A 342 -5.00 -8.08 -30.76
CA GLU A 342 -5.47 -7.55 -32.05
C GLU A 342 -7.01 -7.52 -32.12
N ARG A 343 -7.67 -8.62 -31.75
CA ARG A 343 -9.14 -8.71 -31.76
C ARG A 343 -9.81 -7.67 -30.87
N VAL A 344 -9.31 -7.47 -29.65
CA VAL A 344 -9.89 -6.51 -28.69
C VAL A 344 -9.56 -5.10 -29.13
N SER A 345 -8.28 -4.80 -29.35
CA SER A 345 -7.83 -3.46 -29.76
C SER A 345 -8.58 -2.99 -31.00
N MET A 346 -8.67 -3.78 -32.07
CA MET A 346 -9.36 -3.39 -33.32
C MET A 346 -10.86 -3.10 -33.14
N ARG A 347 -11.47 -3.63 -32.08
CA ARG A 347 -12.91 -3.54 -31.86
C ARG A 347 -13.35 -2.35 -31.02
N ILE A 348 -12.53 -1.95 -30.07
CA ILE A 348 -12.83 -0.87 -29.11
C ILE A 348 -12.71 0.50 -29.77
N ASP A 349 -13.54 1.44 -29.33
CA ASP A 349 -13.52 2.84 -29.72
C ASP A 349 -13.37 3.79 -28.51
N SER A 350 -13.40 3.26 -27.29
CA SER A 350 -13.10 3.98 -26.06
C SER A 350 -12.43 3.06 -25.03
N MET A 351 -11.62 3.63 -24.15
CA MET A 351 -10.98 2.95 -23.03
C MET A 351 -11.15 3.80 -21.77
N ILE A 352 -11.65 3.21 -20.70
CA ILE A 352 -11.64 3.78 -19.35
C ILE A 352 -10.63 2.99 -18.54
N ILE A 353 -9.50 3.63 -18.29
CA ILE A 353 -8.36 3.08 -17.58
C ILE A 353 -8.49 3.53 -16.12
N CYS A 354 -9.02 2.65 -15.29
CA CYS A 354 -8.92 2.78 -13.84
C CYS A 354 -7.48 2.49 -13.43
N GLY A 355 -6.76 3.49 -12.93
CA GLY A 355 -5.53 3.26 -12.17
C GLY A 355 -5.83 2.38 -10.95
N ILE A 356 -4.82 1.65 -10.46
CA ILE A 356 -4.99 0.93 -9.19
C ILE A 356 -5.03 1.94 -8.05
N GLN A 357 -5.83 1.65 -7.03
CA GLN A 357 -5.92 2.46 -5.81
C GLN A 357 -4.65 2.26 -4.97
N GLU A 358 -4.25 3.30 -4.26
CA GLU A 358 -3.24 3.24 -3.22
C GLU A 358 -3.43 2.01 -2.32
N CYS A 359 -2.37 1.24 -2.17
CA CYS A 359 -2.30 0.07 -1.31
C CYS A 359 -1.09 0.20 -0.39
N TYR A 360 -1.26 -0.21 0.87
CA TYR A 360 -0.23 -0.16 1.91
C TYR A 360 1.11 -0.87 1.57
N ALA A 361 1.16 -1.65 0.48
CA ALA A 361 2.35 -2.40 0.10
C ALA A 361 3.50 -1.54 -0.45
N ASP A 362 3.28 -0.26 -0.77
CA ASP A 362 4.27 0.74 -1.21
C ASP A 362 5.43 0.21 -2.07
N ASP A 363 5.12 -0.70 -3.00
CA ASP A 363 6.07 -1.21 -3.98
C ASP A 363 6.07 -0.24 -5.18
N PRO A 364 7.13 0.60 -5.35
CA PRO A 364 7.18 1.54 -6.45
C PRO A 364 7.21 0.83 -7.81
N GLU A 365 7.77 -0.39 -7.87
CA GLU A 365 7.80 -1.16 -9.10
C GLU A 365 6.42 -1.70 -9.44
N TYR A 366 5.64 -2.13 -8.44
CA TYR A 366 4.24 -2.50 -8.62
C TYR A 366 3.43 -1.35 -9.21
N TYR A 367 3.49 -0.17 -8.59
CA TYR A 367 2.80 1.01 -9.10
C TYR A 367 3.28 1.41 -10.49
N ASN A 368 4.58 1.27 -10.78
CA ASN A 368 5.13 1.51 -12.10
C ASN A 368 4.59 0.51 -13.15
N ARG A 369 4.59 -0.79 -12.84
CA ARG A 369 4.05 -1.83 -13.73
C ARG A 369 2.58 -1.55 -14.06
N VAL A 370 1.79 -1.26 -13.04
CA VAL A 370 0.34 -1.12 -13.19
C VAL A 370 -0.05 0.25 -13.75
N ASN A 371 0.39 1.37 -13.17
CA ASN A 371 -0.12 2.67 -13.59
C ASN A 371 0.64 3.22 -14.81
N VAL A 372 1.94 2.91 -14.95
CA VAL A 372 2.75 3.45 -16.05
C VAL A 372 2.83 2.47 -17.22
N THR A 373 3.41 1.28 -17.01
CA THR A 373 3.65 0.31 -18.08
C THR A 373 2.36 -0.23 -18.68
N SER A 374 1.33 -0.50 -17.88
CA SER A 374 0.04 -0.96 -18.43
C SER A 374 -0.68 0.14 -19.22
N THR A 375 -0.60 1.39 -18.76
CA THR A 375 -1.15 2.56 -19.47
C THR A 375 -0.44 2.76 -20.81
N GLU A 376 0.88 2.61 -20.87
CA GLU A 376 1.66 2.65 -22.11
C GLU A 376 1.21 1.56 -23.10
N HIS A 377 1.02 0.33 -22.64
CA HIS A 377 0.50 -0.75 -23.47
C HIS A 377 -0.91 -0.45 -24.00
N LEU A 378 -1.82 0.06 -23.17
CA LEU A 378 -3.17 0.44 -23.58
C LEU A 378 -3.16 1.61 -24.56
N LEU A 379 -2.33 2.62 -24.30
CA LEU A 379 -2.15 3.79 -25.16
C LEU A 379 -1.67 3.38 -26.56
N SER A 380 -0.82 2.35 -26.66
CA SER A 380 -0.39 1.80 -27.94
C SER A 380 -1.56 1.31 -28.81
N TRP A 381 -2.68 0.87 -28.23
CA TRP A 381 -3.87 0.43 -28.96
C TRP A 381 -4.66 1.59 -29.57
N ALA A 382 -4.48 2.82 -29.05
CA ALA A 382 -5.13 4.02 -29.55
C ALA A 382 -4.34 4.70 -30.70
N ARG A 383 -3.03 4.46 -30.80
CA ARG A 383 -2.15 5.09 -31.79
C ARG A 383 -2.66 4.90 -33.22
N GLY A 384 -2.71 6.01 -33.98
CA GLY A 384 -3.20 6.04 -35.35
C GLY A 384 -4.71 5.84 -35.51
N ARG A 385 -5.47 5.62 -34.43
CA ARG A 385 -6.90 5.28 -34.45
C ARG A 385 -7.72 6.36 -33.75
N ASN A 386 -9.02 6.40 -34.04
CA ASN A 386 -9.93 7.33 -33.36
C ASN A 386 -10.54 6.68 -32.11
N VAL A 387 -9.68 6.38 -31.13
CA VAL A 387 -10.07 5.79 -29.85
C VAL A 387 -9.97 6.86 -28.77
N ARG A 388 -10.98 6.95 -27.90
CA ARG A 388 -10.94 7.84 -26.73
C ARG A 388 -10.31 7.13 -25.54
N VAL A 389 -9.40 7.81 -24.85
CA VAL A 389 -8.70 7.30 -23.68
C VAL A 389 -9.10 8.15 -22.48
N HIS A 390 -9.73 7.51 -21.51
CA HIS A 390 -10.20 8.11 -20.26
C HIS A 390 -9.34 7.55 -19.14
N TYR A 391 -8.57 8.38 -18.45
CA TYR A 391 -7.64 7.94 -17.41
C TYR A 391 -8.09 8.44 -16.04
N LEU A 392 -8.26 7.51 -15.10
CA LEU A 392 -8.60 7.83 -13.72
C LEU A 392 -7.32 7.96 -12.90
N SER A 393 -7.01 9.19 -12.53
CA SER A 393 -5.88 9.62 -11.69
C SER A 393 -6.33 9.97 -10.27
N SER A 394 -5.48 10.61 -9.48
CA SER A 394 -5.75 11.00 -8.09
C SER A 394 -5.48 12.49 -7.84
N MET A 395 -6.25 13.09 -6.93
CA MET A 395 -6.08 14.46 -6.44
C MET A 395 -4.80 14.67 -5.60
N GLY A 396 -4.14 13.61 -5.14
CA GLY A 396 -2.82 13.71 -4.49
C GLY A 396 -1.66 14.03 -5.45
N VAL A 397 -1.86 13.98 -6.78
CA VAL A 397 -0.83 14.37 -7.76
C VAL A 397 -0.53 15.88 -7.71
N PRO A 398 -1.53 16.78 -7.80
CA PRO A 398 -1.34 18.22 -7.56
C PRO A 398 -0.77 18.56 -6.20
N GLU A 399 -1.24 17.87 -5.16
CA GLU A 399 -0.81 18.07 -3.77
C GLU A 399 0.70 17.85 -3.64
N GLY A 400 1.22 16.71 -4.11
CA GLY A 400 2.65 16.42 -4.06
C GLY A 400 3.50 17.39 -4.88
N LEU A 401 2.94 18.02 -5.93
CA LEU A 401 3.64 19.10 -6.63
C LEU A 401 3.66 20.40 -5.82
N ALA A 402 2.51 20.79 -5.25
CA ALA A 402 2.38 22.00 -4.44
C ALA A 402 3.20 21.95 -3.14
N GLU A 403 3.21 20.82 -2.42
CA GLU A 403 4.04 20.62 -1.23
C GLU A 403 5.54 20.80 -1.54
N ARG A 404 6.00 20.30 -2.70
CA ARG A 404 7.39 20.45 -3.13
C ARG A 404 7.75 21.88 -3.49
N GLU A 405 6.88 22.61 -4.17
CA GLU A 405 7.10 24.04 -4.46
C GLU A 405 7.18 24.88 -3.17
N LEU A 406 6.29 24.59 -2.20
CA LEU A 406 6.26 25.25 -0.89
C LEU A 406 7.49 24.92 -0.02
N THR A 407 8.03 23.70 -0.11
CA THR A 407 9.21 23.28 0.66
C THR A 407 10.53 23.70 0.01
N THR A 408 10.56 23.93 -1.31
CA THR A 408 11.81 24.25 -2.04
C THR A 408 12.04 25.73 -2.34
N GLY A 409 11.06 26.62 -2.13
CA GLY A 409 11.28 28.08 -2.11
C GLY A 409 12.00 28.69 -3.33
N MET A 410 12.00 28.03 -4.49
CA MET A 410 12.73 28.48 -5.68
C MET A 410 11.83 28.46 -6.91
N HIS A 411 11.34 29.65 -7.26
CA HIS A 411 11.06 29.99 -8.65
C HIS A 411 12.37 30.01 -9.43
N GLU A 412 12.66 28.94 -10.17
CA GLU A 412 13.50 29.03 -11.36
C GLU A 412 12.75 28.46 -12.56
N ALA A 413 12.19 29.38 -13.34
CA ALA A 413 11.72 29.12 -14.68
C ALA A 413 12.89 28.57 -15.52
N GLY A 414 12.76 27.33 -16.01
CA GLY A 414 13.56 26.87 -17.15
C GLY A 414 14.25 25.50 -17.07
N GLN A 415 14.07 24.69 -16.03
CA GLN A 415 14.63 23.32 -16.01
C GLN A 415 13.56 22.27 -15.73
N THR A 416 13.01 21.69 -16.80
CA THR A 416 12.27 20.42 -16.80
C THR A 416 13.21 19.26 -16.45
N LYS A 417 13.74 19.22 -15.22
CA LYS A 417 14.19 17.98 -14.60
C LYS A 417 12.95 17.31 -14.02
N SER A 418 12.72 16.05 -14.39
CA SER A 418 11.52 15.28 -14.03
C SER A 418 11.21 15.41 -12.54
N THR A 419 10.14 16.12 -12.20
CA THR A 419 9.59 16.18 -10.84
C THR A 419 9.15 14.77 -10.48
N LYS A 420 9.94 14.08 -9.65
CA LYS A 420 9.63 12.76 -9.07
C LYS A 420 8.97 12.96 -7.72
N LEU A 421 7.74 12.52 -7.50
CA LEU A 421 7.08 12.68 -6.20
C LEU A 421 7.65 11.68 -5.17
N ASP A 422 7.59 12.02 -3.89
CA ASP A 422 8.14 11.17 -2.82
C ASP A 422 7.24 9.95 -2.58
N HIS A 423 5.93 10.12 -2.69
CA HIS A 423 4.96 9.02 -2.59
C HIS A 423 4.94 8.19 -3.89
N PRO A 424 5.29 6.88 -3.86
CA PRO A 424 5.41 6.05 -5.06
C PRO A 424 4.12 5.95 -5.88
N TYR A 425 2.97 5.90 -5.21
CA TYR A 425 1.67 5.89 -5.86
C TYR A 425 1.43 7.18 -6.67
N TYR A 426 1.50 8.37 -6.04
CA TYR A 426 1.30 9.65 -6.72
C TYR A 426 2.34 9.90 -7.82
N ASP A 427 3.60 9.48 -7.62
CA ASP A 427 4.63 9.55 -8.67
C ASP A 427 4.24 8.75 -9.91
N SER A 428 3.75 7.51 -9.71
CA SER A 428 3.29 6.66 -10.81
C SER A 428 2.10 7.27 -11.57
N GLN A 429 1.16 7.90 -10.85
CA GLN A 429 -0.01 8.57 -11.43
C GLN A 429 0.43 9.79 -12.25
N LEU A 430 1.30 10.63 -11.70
CA LEU A 430 1.85 11.80 -12.40
C LEU A 430 2.61 11.41 -13.68
N ARG A 431 3.38 10.32 -13.64
CA ARG A 431 4.11 9.82 -14.81
C ARG A 431 3.16 9.30 -15.89
N ALA A 432 2.08 8.63 -15.52
CA ALA A 432 1.03 8.21 -16.44
C ALA A 432 0.28 9.40 -17.05
N GLU A 433 -0.10 10.41 -16.24
CA GLU A 433 -0.71 11.65 -16.72
C GLU A 433 0.16 12.34 -17.76
N ARG A 434 1.46 12.54 -17.47
CA ARG A 434 2.42 13.16 -18.39
C ARG A 434 2.50 12.42 -19.72
N MET A 435 2.64 11.10 -19.69
CA MET A 435 2.68 10.27 -20.89
C MET A 435 1.42 10.44 -21.75
N LEU A 436 0.24 10.49 -21.10
CA LEU A 436 -1.03 10.65 -21.78
C LEU A 436 -1.21 12.07 -22.36
N ILE A 437 -0.79 13.11 -21.64
CA ILE A 437 -0.80 14.49 -22.12
C ILE A 437 0.14 14.63 -23.32
N GLU A 438 1.36 14.10 -23.24
CA GLU A 438 2.34 14.12 -24.34
C GLU A 438 1.79 13.41 -25.58
N ALA A 439 1.16 12.24 -25.42
CA ALA A 439 0.52 11.54 -26.54
C ALA A 439 -0.69 12.29 -27.12
N CYS A 440 -1.42 13.04 -26.29
CA CYS A 440 -2.50 13.90 -26.75
C CYS A 440 -1.97 15.07 -27.60
N GLU A 441 -0.88 15.69 -27.18
CA GLU A 441 -0.27 16.86 -27.83
C GLU A 441 0.54 16.50 -29.08
N GLN A 442 1.30 15.40 -29.04
CA GLN A 442 2.25 15.02 -30.08
C GLN A 442 1.69 14.00 -31.06
N GLU A 443 0.84 13.07 -30.60
CA GLU A 443 0.29 11.97 -31.40
C GLU A 443 -1.21 12.15 -31.73
N GLU A 444 -1.82 13.26 -31.30
CA GLU A 444 -3.24 13.58 -31.47
C GLU A 444 -4.20 12.49 -30.95
N ILE A 445 -3.82 11.78 -29.89
CA ILE A 445 -4.67 10.79 -29.23
C ILE A 445 -5.69 11.51 -28.35
N ALA A 446 -6.96 11.12 -28.45
CA ALA A 446 -8.03 11.74 -27.69
C ALA A 446 -8.02 11.29 -26.22
N VAL A 447 -7.42 12.09 -25.33
CA VAL A 447 -7.26 11.78 -23.90
C VAL A 447 -8.18 12.67 -23.04
N THR A 448 -8.77 12.11 -21.98
CA THR A 448 -9.44 12.84 -20.90
C THR A 448 -8.94 12.31 -19.56
N ILE A 449 -8.54 13.19 -18.64
CA ILE A 449 -8.00 12.81 -17.33
C ILE A 449 -9.01 13.19 -16.23
N TYR A 450 -9.22 12.29 -15.27
CA TYR A 450 -10.09 12.50 -14.12
C TYR A 450 -9.26 12.32 -12.85
N ARG A 451 -8.95 13.40 -12.13
CA ARG A 451 -8.30 13.31 -10.80
C ARG A 451 -9.37 13.09 -9.75
N LEU A 452 -9.32 11.94 -9.09
CA LEU A 452 -10.33 11.53 -8.11
C LEU A 452 -9.99 12.08 -6.73
N GLY A 453 -10.98 12.64 -6.05
CA GLY A 453 -10.91 12.95 -4.63
C GLY A 453 -11.01 11.70 -3.75
N HIS A 454 -11.23 11.90 -2.45
CA HIS A 454 -11.34 10.82 -1.47
C HIS A 454 -12.67 10.10 -1.63
N LEU A 455 -12.63 8.92 -2.27
CA LEU A 455 -13.82 8.12 -2.53
C LEU A 455 -14.42 7.61 -1.21
N SER A 456 -15.60 8.13 -0.90
CA SER A 456 -16.42 7.77 0.26
C SER A 456 -17.56 6.82 -0.16
N GLY A 457 -18.50 6.58 0.74
CA GLY A 457 -19.56 5.58 0.54
C GLY A 457 -20.44 5.89 -0.67
N ASP A 458 -21.23 4.93 -1.10
CA ASP A 458 -22.31 5.20 -2.03
C ASP A 458 -23.31 6.18 -1.39
N ALA A 459 -23.71 7.22 -2.15
CA ALA A 459 -24.55 8.31 -1.63
C ALA A 459 -25.92 7.88 -1.09
N GLU A 460 -26.47 6.76 -1.58
CA GLU A 460 -27.81 6.30 -1.22
C GLU A 460 -27.77 5.19 -0.16
N THR A 461 -26.77 4.31 -0.26
CA THR A 461 -26.68 3.11 0.57
C THR A 461 -25.64 3.20 1.68
N GLY A 462 -24.69 4.14 1.59
CA GLY A 462 -23.52 4.21 2.46
C GLY A 462 -22.49 3.10 2.21
N ALA A 463 -22.70 2.25 1.20
CA ALA A 463 -21.85 1.09 0.95
C ALA A 463 -20.44 1.49 0.55
N PHE A 464 -19.44 0.81 1.11
CA PHE A 464 -18.02 1.05 0.86
C PHE A 464 -17.27 -0.29 0.65
N PRO A 465 -16.03 -0.30 0.11
CA PRO A 465 -15.39 -1.53 -0.35
C PRO A 465 -15.02 -2.49 0.78
N GLN A 466 -14.98 -3.79 0.49
CA GLN A 466 -14.61 -4.82 1.48
C GLN A 466 -13.16 -4.68 1.98
N ASN A 467 -12.25 -4.23 1.11
CA ASN A 467 -10.87 -3.91 1.47
C ASN A 467 -10.78 -2.52 2.13
N VAL A 468 -11.74 -2.19 2.99
CA VAL A 468 -11.89 -0.88 3.67
C VAL A 468 -10.63 -0.48 4.43
N ASN A 469 -9.86 -1.45 4.94
CA ASN A 469 -8.60 -1.21 5.64
C ASN A 469 -7.51 -0.57 4.76
N ASN A 470 -7.63 -0.61 3.43
CA ASN A 470 -6.69 0.09 2.54
C ASN A 470 -7.03 1.58 2.39
N SER A 471 -8.19 2.05 2.88
CA SER A 471 -8.59 3.44 2.75
C SER A 471 -8.27 4.22 4.01
N LEU A 472 -7.45 5.27 3.86
CA LEU A 472 -7.11 6.20 4.94
C LEU A 472 -8.35 6.79 5.62
N LEU A 473 -9.33 7.24 4.83
CA LEU A 473 -10.59 7.82 5.34
C LEU A 473 -11.30 6.89 6.34
N TYR A 474 -11.52 5.62 5.97
CA TYR A 474 -12.26 4.70 6.83
C TYR A 474 -11.44 4.19 8.01
N ARG A 475 -10.11 4.15 7.89
CA ARG A 475 -9.23 3.88 9.04
C ARG A 475 -9.33 5.03 10.04
N MET A 476 -9.16 6.27 9.60
CA MET A 476 -9.34 7.47 10.43
C MET A 476 -10.71 7.48 11.14
N LEU A 477 -11.80 7.27 10.41
CA LEU A 477 -13.15 7.22 11.00
C LEU A 477 -13.24 6.14 12.08
N ARG A 478 -12.70 4.95 11.82
CA ARG A 478 -12.69 3.86 12.78
C ARG A 478 -11.87 4.22 14.01
N MET A 479 -10.71 4.84 13.84
CA MET A 479 -9.86 5.26 14.94
C MET A 479 -10.55 6.29 15.82
N ILE A 480 -11.14 7.34 15.24
CA ILE A 480 -11.90 8.36 15.98
C ILE A 480 -13.04 7.71 16.77
N ILE A 481 -13.79 6.79 16.15
CA ILE A 481 -14.92 6.11 16.78
C ILE A 481 -14.48 5.18 17.91
N VAL A 482 -13.44 4.39 17.71
CA VAL A 482 -12.97 3.38 18.68
C VAL A 482 -12.29 4.06 19.87
N GLN A 483 -11.46 5.07 19.61
CA GLN A 483 -10.70 5.76 20.64
C GLN A 483 -11.52 6.86 21.35
N GLY A 484 -12.60 7.32 20.74
CA GLY A 484 -13.42 8.40 21.27
C GLY A 484 -12.68 9.73 21.31
N LYS A 485 -11.67 9.91 20.45
CA LYS A 485 -10.84 11.12 20.39
C LYS A 485 -10.60 11.51 18.94
N ALA A 486 -10.65 12.81 18.67
CA ALA A 486 -10.36 13.39 17.37
C ALA A 486 -9.45 14.62 17.55
N PRO A 487 -8.59 14.92 16.57
CA PRO A 487 -7.81 16.13 16.58
C PRO A 487 -8.65 17.35 16.18
N GLU A 488 -8.30 18.52 16.69
CA GLU A 488 -8.72 19.81 16.15
C GLU A 488 -7.89 20.08 14.90
N LEU A 489 -8.50 19.92 13.72
CA LEU A 489 -7.85 20.22 12.45
C LEU A 489 -8.60 21.35 11.73
N ASP A 490 -7.85 22.34 11.27
CA ASP A 490 -8.35 23.45 10.44
C ASP A 490 -8.53 23.05 8.95
N HIS A 491 -8.19 21.80 8.60
CA HIS A 491 -8.26 21.27 7.24
C HIS A 491 -9.68 20.84 6.84
N LEU A 492 -9.95 20.87 5.54
CA LEU A 492 -11.22 20.43 4.97
C LEU A 492 -11.10 19.02 4.40
N LEU A 493 -11.98 18.13 4.84
CA LEU A 493 -12.08 16.76 4.37
C LEU A 493 -12.93 16.69 3.11
N ASP A 494 -12.35 16.14 2.04
CA ASP A 494 -13.12 15.73 0.86
C ASP A 494 -13.84 14.40 1.13
N LEU A 495 -15.14 14.36 0.84
CA LEU A 495 -15.95 13.15 0.89
C LEU A 495 -16.69 13.02 -0.43
N THR A 496 -16.04 12.38 -1.40
CA THR A 496 -16.59 12.20 -2.75
C THR A 496 -17.32 10.87 -2.84
N PRO A 497 -18.66 10.82 -2.93
CA PRO A 497 -19.38 9.55 -3.00
C PRO A 497 -19.02 8.78 -4.28
N VAL A 498 -18.80 7.47 -4.17
CA VAL A 498 -18.42 6.65 -5.34
C VAL A 498 -19.47 6.70 -6.45
N SER A 499 -20.75 6.80 -6.08
CA SER A 499 -21.87 6.85 -7.02
C SER A 499 -21.90 8.16 -7.80
N TYR A 500 -21.52 9.28 -7.18
CA TYR A 500 -21.31 10.53 -7.88
C TYR A 500 -20.12 10.44 -8.83
N ALA A 501 -18.96 9.96 -8.35
CA ALA A 501 -17.76 9.81 -9.19
C ALA A 501 -18.03 8.95 -10.43
N ALA A 502 -18.71 7.80 -10.26
CA ALA A 502 -19.07 6.91 -11.35
C ALA A 502 -20.04 7.56 -12.37
N ARG A 503 -21.06 8.28 -11.89
CA ARG A 503 -21.98 9.04 -12.74
C ARG A 503 -21.25 10.15 -13.51
N ALA A 504 -20.39 10.90 -12.84
CA ALA A 504 -19.62 11.99 -13.42
C ALA A 504 -18.67 11.48 -14.51
N ILE A 505 -17.88 10.44 -14.23
CA ILE A 505 -17.00 9.77 -15.20
C ILE A 505 -17.82 9.33 -16.42
N THR A 506 -18.95 8.65 -16.20
CA THR A 506 -19.77 8.14 -17.30
C THR A 506 -20.35 9.27 -18.14
N ALA A 507 -20.89 10.32 -17.51
CA ALA A 507 -21.44 11.47 -18.22
C ALA A 507 -20.36 12.20 -19.04
N LEU A 508 -19.23 12.54 -18.42
CA LEU A 508 -18.11 13.22 -19.07
C LEU A 508 -17.47 12.36 -20.16
N ALA A 509 -17.34 11.05 -19.92
CA ALA A 509 -16.80 10.14 -20.93
C ALA A 509 -17.68 10.14 -22.17
N MET A 510 -19.01 10.17 -22.02
CA MET A 510 -19.95 10.15 -23.15
C MET A 510 -20.14 11.51 -23.86
N ARG A 511 -19.74 12.62 -23.24
CA ARG A 511 -19.72 13.95 -23.87
C ARG A 511 -18.67 14.03 -24.99
N ARG A 512 -18.95 14.77 -26.07
CA ARG A 512 -18.07 14.84 -27.26
C ARG A 512 -16.93 15.85 -27.15
N ASP A 513 -17.06 16.80 -26.24
CA ASP A 513 -16.21 17.98 -26.04
C ASP A 513 -15.19 17.79 -24.90
N THR A 514 -15.11 16.62 -24.28
CA THR A 514 -14.23 16.37 -23.12
C THR A 514 -12.82 15.88 -23.47
N ALA A 515 -12.53 15.62 -24.74
CA ALA A 515 -11.17 15.24 -25.16
C ALA A 515 -10.22 16.44 -25.04
N GLY A 516 -9.04 16.22 -24.46
CA GLY A 516 -8.07 17.26 -24.12
C GLY A 516 -8.40 18.02 -22.84
N HIS A 517 -9.26 17.49 -21.96
CA HIS A 517 -9.59 18.12 -20.67
C HIS A 517 -9.16 17.26 -19.48
N LEU A 518 -8.88 17.95 -18.38
CA LEU A 518 -8.65 17.39 -17.06
C LEU A 518 -9.75 17.84 -16.11
N PHE A 519 -10.30 16.92 -15.34
CA PHE A 519 -11.39 17.16 -14.41
C PHE A 519 -11.00 16.74 -12.99
N HIS A 520 -11.35 17.55 -12.00
CA HIS A 520 -11.29 17.17 -10.58
C HIS A 520 -12.66 16.60 -10.17
N LEU A 521 -12.68 15.33 -9.80
CA LEU A 521 -13.87 14.66 -9.27
C LEU A 521 -13.76 14.63 -7.74
N CYS A 522 -13.94 15.79 -7.13
CA CYS A 522 -14.02 15.96 -5.68
C CYS A 522 -15.42 16.48 -5.25
N ASN A 523 -15.71 16.51 -3.96
CA ASN A 523 -16.92 17.14 -3.45
C ASN A 523 -16.76 18.68 -3.45
N PRO A 524 -17.64 19.45 -4.12
CA PRO A 524 -17.59 20.91 -4.08
C PRO A 524 -17.81 21.47 -2.66
N VAL A 525 -18.47 20.69 -1.79
CA VAL A 525 -18.67 21.01 -0.38
C VAL A 525 -17.84 20.03 0.45
N GLN A 526 -16.71 20.49 0.95
CA GLN A 526 -15.87 19.76 1.89
C GLN A 526 -16.26 20.11 3.33
N ILE A 527 -16.02 19.19 4.29
CA ILE A 527 -16.41 19.37 5.70
C ILE A 527 -15.20 19.51 6.59
N SER A 528 -15.35 20.26 7.68
CA SER A 528 -14.33 20.34 8.74
C SER A 528 -14.31 19.07 9.61
N MET A 529 -13.20 18.89 10.35
CA MET A 529 -13.11 17.84 11.35
C MET A 529 -14.18 17.99 12.44
N ILE A 530 -14.54 19.23 12.80
CA ILE A 530 -15.60 19.52 13.78
C ILE A 530 -16.96 19.00 13.29
N GLU A 531 -17.36 19.32 12.05
CA GLU A 531 -18.63 18.86 11.46
C GLU A 531 -18.70 17.33 11.35
N LEU A 532 -17.56 16.68 11.05
CA LEU A 532 -17.45 15.23 11.06
C LEU A 532 -17.69 14.67 12.47
N VAL A 533 -17.00 15.21 13.48
CA VAL A 533 -17.12 14.77 14.88
C VAL A 533 -18.55 14.99 15.41
N GLU A 534 -19.18 16.12 15.10
CA GLU A 534 -20.58 16.37 15.45
C GLU A 534 -21.53 15.34 14.83
N SER A 535 -21.29 14.97 13.58
CA SER A 535 -22.05 13.93 12.89
C SER A 535 -21.87 12.56 13.56
N LEU A 536 -20.64 12.20 13.94
CA LEU A 536 -20.35 10.96 14.68
C LEU A 536 -20.96 10.96 16.09
N ARG A 537 -20.93 12.08 16.81
CA ARG A 537 -21.62 12.27 18.09
C ARG A 537 -23.13 12.07 17.95
N SER A 538 -23.72 12.57 16.86
CA SER A 538 -25.14 12.36 16.56
C SER A 538 -25.50 10.90 16.25
N CYS A 539 -24.51 10.08 15.84
CA CYS A 539 -24.63 8.63 15.72
C CYS A 539 -24.46 7.89 17.06
N GLY A 540 -24.18 8.63 18.15
CA GLY A 540 -24.05 8.13 19.50
C GLY A 540 -22.64 7.69 19.89
N TYR A 541 -21.60 8.16 19.20
CA TYR A 541 -20.22 7.93 19.61
C TYR A 541 -19.72 9.09 20.49
N PRO A 542 -19.27 8.80 21.74
CA PRO A 542 -18.69 9.84 22.59
C PRO A 542 -17.28 10.16 22.10
N ILE A 543 -17.13 11.31 21.44
CA ILE A 543 -15.83 11.75 20.89
C ILE A 543 -15.43 13.06 21.56
N GLU A 544 -14.24 13.11 22.12
CA GLU A 544 -13.55 14.29 22.61
C GLU A 544 -12.69 14.89 21.49
N VAL A 545 -12.71 16.22 21.33
CA VAL A 545 -11.82 16.91 20.40
C VAL A 545 -10.64 17.45 21.20
N LEU A 546 -9.42 17.13 20.78
CA LEU A 546 -8.18 17.55 21.41
C LEU A 546 -7.44 18.55 20.52
N SER A 547 -6.73 19.51 21.13
CA SER A 547 -5.83 20.39 20.37
C SER A 547 -4.76 19.58 19.65
N ASP A 548 -4.16 20.13 18.59
CA ASP A 548 -3.04 19.52 17.86
C ASP A 548 -1.96 18.92 18.79
N SER A 549 -1.53 19.69 19.80
CA SER A 549 -0.48 19.26 20.74
C SER A 549 -0.94 18.20 21.72
N ASP A 550 -2.20 18.29 22.18
CA ASP A 550 -2.76 17.33 23.13
C ASP A 550 -3.06 16.00 22.43
N TYR A 551 -3.51 16.06 21.17
CA TYR A 551 -3.74 14.88 20.36
C TYR A 551 -2.42 14.16 20.03
N GLU A 552 -1.37 14.90 19.65
CA GLU A 552 -0.03 14.34 19.41
C GLU A 552 0.55 13.71 20.68
N SER A 553 0.43 14.39 21.82
CA SER A 553 0.86 13.84 23.12
C SER A 553 0.08 12.58 23.49
N TRP A 554 -1.24 12.59 23.31
CA TRP A 554 -2.09 11.44 23.56
C TRP A 554 -1.77 10.26 22.62
N LEU A 555 -1.44 10.52 21.36
CA LEU A 555 -1.01 9.50 20.40
C LEU A 555 0.31 8.84 20.84
N LEU A 556 1.28 9.64 21.28
CA LEU A 556 2.56 9.17 21.80
C LEU A 556 2.41 8.39 23.11
N GLU A 557 1.42 8.73 23.95
CA GLU A 557 1.09 7.96 25.15
C GLU A 557 0.37 6.66 24.80
N CYS A 558 -0.54 6.66 23.82
CA CYS A 558 -1.24 5.46 23.36
C CYS A 558 -0.31 4.44 22.72
N SER A 559 0.72 4.88 22.01
CA SER A 559 1.75 3.98 21.47
C SER A 559 2.57 3.30 22.57
N GLN A 560 2.58 3.85 23.80
CA GLN A 560 3.34 3.36 24.94
C GLN A 560 2.53 2.51 25.93
N VAL A 561 1.21 2.69 26.03
CA VAL A 561 0.42 2.21 27.19
C VAL A 561 -0.38 0.93 26.95
N ASP A 562 -0.66 0.49 25.70
CA ASP A 562 -1.57 -0.65 25.51
C ASP A 562 -1.27 -1.54 24.29
N SER A 563 -0.67 -2.71 24.54
CA SER A 563 -0.40 -3.77 23.55
C SER A 563 -1.66 -4.56 23.11
N SER A 564 -2.83 -4.24 23.68
CA SER A 564 -4.10 -4.93 23.41
C SER A 564 -5.04 -4.21 22.43
N HIS A 565 -4.72 -2.96 22.05
CA HIS A 565 -5.49 -2.24 21.03
C HIS A 565 -5.11 -2.76 19.63
N GLN A 566 -6.10 -3.20 18.85
CA GLN A 566 -5.98 -3.82 17.53
C GLN A 566 -5.21 -2.99 16.46
N TRP A 567 -4.81 -1.76 16.78
CA TRP A 567 -4.15 -0.82 15.88
C TRP A 567 -3.03 -0.14 16.67
N GLY A 568 -1.79 -0.58 16.49
CA GLY A 568 -0.63 -0.05 17.20
C GLY A 568 -0.46 1.46 16.98
N GLY A 569 0.04 2.17 18.00
CA GLY A 569 0.18 3.64 17.97
C GLY A 569 0.99 4.21 16.81
N ASP A 570 1.84 3.40 16.15
CA ASP A 570 2.60 3.81 14.95
C ASP A 570 1.71 4.03 13.72
N LEU A 571 0.67 3.20 13.53
CA LEU A 571 -0.28 3.42 12.43
C LEU A 571 -1.09 4.68 12.68
N LEU A 572 -1.48 4.90 13.94
CA LEU A 572 -2.16 6.12 14.38
C LEU A 572 -1.30 7.37 14.14
N HIS A 573 0.01 7.31 14.41
CA HIS A 573 0.93 8.40 14.17
C HIS A 573 1.16 8.64 12.66
N PHE A 574 1.28 7.58 11.85
CA PHE A 574 1.41 7.71 10.40
C PHE A 574 0.17 8.37 9.78
N GLU A 575 -1.03 7.89 10.14
CA GLU A 575 -2.30 8.46 9.66
C GLU A 575 -2.47 9.91 10.12
N TRP A 576 -2.06 10.24 11.35
CA TRP A 576 -2.06 11.61 11.87
C TRP A 576 -1.13 12.53 11.08
N GLU A 577 0.08 12.09 10.76
CA GLU A 577 1.04 12.85 9.95
C GLU A 577 0.54 13.10 8.53
N GLU A 578 -0.11 12.11 7.90
CA GLU A 578 -0.74 12.31 6.58
C GLU A 578 -1.87 13.34 6.66
N LEU A 579 -2.78 13.20 7.63
CA LEU A 579 -3.89 14.15 7.83
C LEU A 579 -3.42 15.57 8.15
N ARG A 580 -2.28 15.72 8.83
CA ARG A 580 -1.72 17.04 9.19
C ARG A 580 -1.10 17.78 8.00
N ARG A 581 -0.73 17.07 6.94
CA ARG A 581 0.01 17.62 5.78
C ARG A 581 -0.84 18.35 4.73
N GLU A 582 -2.17 18.32 4.82
CA GLU A 582 -3.06 18.78 3.74
C GLU A 582 -3.77 20.14 4.00
N PRO A 583 -3.15 21.32 3.75
CA PRO A 583 -3.82 22.62 3.86
C PRO A 583 -4.57 23.01 2.57
N PHE A 584 -5.09 22.04 1.81
CA PHE A 584 -5.63 22.28 0.48
C PHE A 584 -7.15 22.27 0.45
N ARG A 585 -7.72 23.23 -0.30
CA ARG A 585 -9.12 23.21 -0.70
C ARG A 585 -9.21 22.77 -2.15
N TYR A 586 -9.78 21.62 -2.39
CA TYR A 586 -9.95 21.12 -3.75
C TYR A 586 -11.09 21.87 -4.45
N SER A 587 -10.81 22.35 -5.65
CA SER A 587 -11.81 22.99 -6.52
C SER A 587 -12.12 22.08 -7.71
N CYS A 588 -13.38 22.10 -8.13
CA CYS A 588 -13.88 21.34 -9.28
C CYS A 588 -14.76 22.19 -10.21
N ILE A 589 -14.53 23.51 -10.29
CA ILE A 589 -15.39 24.45 -11.03
C ILE A 589 -15.50 24.04 -12.51
N HIS A 590 -14.38 23.73 -13.16
CA HIS A 590 -14.36 23.31 -14.57
C HIS A 590 -15.17 22.01 -14.76
N THR A 591 -15.09 21.11 -13.79
CA THR A 591 -15.89 19.88 -13.77
C THR A 591 -17.38 20.16 -13.64
N GLN A 592 -17.76 21.07 -12.73
CA GLN A 592 -19.17 21.44 -12.51
C GLN A 592 -19.80 22.04 -13.77
N GLU A 593 -19.08 22.90 -14.49
CA GLU A 593 -19.53 23.50 -15.75
C GLU A 593 -19.86 22.42 -16.81
N PHE A 594 -19.01 21.40 -16.96
CA PHE A 594 -19.25 20.32 -17.93
C PHE A 594 -20.38 19.36 -17.50
N LEU A 595 -20.65 19.24 -16.20
CA LEU A 595 -21.69 18.36 -15.67
C LEU A 595 -23.08 19.01 -15.61
N GLU A 596 -23.17 20.34 -15.72
CA GLU A 596 -24.42 21.11 -15.58
C GLU A 596 -25.56 20.54 -16.46
N GLU A 597 -25.30 20.29 -17.75
CA GLU A 597 -26.30 19.76 -18.69
C GLU A 597 -26.75 18.32 -18.36
N SER A 598 -25.85 17.52 -17.77
CA SER A 598 -26.12 16.13 -17.41
C SER A 598 -26.88 15.97 -16.08
N LYS A 599 -27.05 17.07 -15.33
CA LYS A 599 -27.66 17.10 -13.99
C LYS A 599 -27.01 16.12 -13.01
N VAL A 600 -25.73 15.81 -13.22
CA VAL A 600 -24.96 15.00 -12.29
C VAL A 600 -24.42 15.91 -11.21
N GLU A 601 -25.13 15.96 -10.09
CA GLU A 601 -24.72 16.74 -8.92
C GLU A 601 -24.09 15.85 -7.85
N CYS A 602 -23.06 16.37 -7.19
CA CYS A 602 -22.47 15.75 -6.01
C CYS A 602 -23.37 16.04 -4.80
N PRO A 603 -23.83 15.03 -4.05
CA PRO A 603 -24.61 15.29 -2.87
C PRO A 603 -23.76 15.92 -1.78
N VAL A 604 -24.35 16.87 -1.06
CA VAL A 604 -23.70 17.52 0.09
C VAL A 604 -23.47 16.46 1.18
N PRO A 605 -22.25 16.38 1.76
CA PRO A 605 -21.90 15.39 2.76
C PRO A 605 -22.49 15.76 4.14
N ASN A 606 -23.81 15.76 4.22
CA ASN A 606 -24.55 16.11 5.43
C ASN A 606 -24.57 14.96 6.45
N ALA A 607 -25.10 15.24 7.64
CA ALA A 607 -25.19 14.26 8.71
C ALA A 607 -25.99 12.98 8.34
N ASN A 608 -26.94 13.04 7.40
CA ASN A 608 -27.66 11.85 6.94
C ASN A 608 -26.78 10.94 6.07
N TYR A 609 -25.98 11.53 5.18
CA TYR A 609 -25.02 10.77 4.38
C TYR A 609 -23.98 10.06 5.27
N LEU A 610 -23.41 10.78 6.24
CA LEU A 610 -22.49 10.18 7.22
C LEU A 610 -23.17 9.07 8.03
N ARG A 611 -24.44 9.27 8.46
CA ARG A 611 -25.23 8.23 9.14
C ARG A 611 -25.39 6.95 8.31
N LEU A 612 -25.60 7.06 6.99
CA LEU A 612 -25.70 5.90 6.10
C LEU A 612 -24.38 5.14 6.03
N MET A 613 -23.25 5.85 5.89
CA MET A 613 -21.91 5.23 5.89
C MET A 613 -21.61 4.51 7.21
N ILE A 614 -21.90 5.17 8.34
CA ILE A 614 -21.74 4.57 9.67
C ILE A 614 -22.65 3.35 9.81
N LYS A 615 -23.92 3.45 9.41
CA LYS A 615 -24.86 2.32 9.42
C LYS A 615 -24.31 1.11 8.68
N TYR A 616 -23.90 1.32 7.43
CA TYR A 616 -23.35 0.26 6.60
C TYR A 616 -22.11 -0.36 7.26
N GLY A 617 -21.20 0.45 7.79
CA GLY A 617 -20.01 -0.04 8.48
C GLY A 617 -20.32 -0.80 9.78
N VAL A 618 -21.37 -0.43 10.51
CA VAL A 618 -21.84 -1.20 11.68
C VAL A 618 -22.45 -2.53 11.23
N ASP A 619 -23.32 -2.52 10.23
CA ASP A 619 -23.97 -3.73 9.69
C ASP A 619 -22.93 -4.71 9.11
N ALA A 620 -21.84 -4.20 8.54
CA ALA A 620 -20.70 -4.97 8.05
C ALA A 620 -19.71 -5.40 9.15
N GLY A 621 -19.91 -4.99 10.40
CA GLY A 621 -19.03 -5.30 11.53
C GLY A 621 -17.69 -4.54 11.54
N TYR A 622 -17.57 -3.49 10.73
CA TYR A 622 -16.36 -2.66 10.66
C TYR A 622 -16.30 -1.59 11.76
N PHE A 623 -17.43 -0.93 12.05
CA PHE A 623 -17.55 0.03 13.15
C PHE A 623 -18.26 -0.61 14.36
N PRO A 624 -17.89 -0.24 15.60
CA PRO A 624 -18.56 -0.74 16.79
C PRO A 624 -20.01 -0.23 16.87
N VAL A 625 -20.93 -1.05 17.38
CA VAL A 625 -22.33 -0.66 17.60
C VAL A 625 -22.40 0.42 18.69
N SER A 626 -22.97 1.59 18.35
CA SER A 626 -23.21 2.65 19.34
C SER A 626 -24.26 2.23 20.39
N LYS A 627 -24.17 2.83 21.59
CA LYS A 627 -25.21 2.72 22.63
C LYS A 627 -26.59 3.19 22.16
N LEU A 628 -26.68 4.12 21.20
CA LEU A 628 -27.94 4.61 20.63
C LEU A 628 -28.50 3.72 19.51
N TYR A 629 -27.73 2.76 19.00
CA TYR A 629 -28.17 1.86 17.93
C TYR A 629 -29.07 0.71 18.40
N LYS A 630 -29.22 0.54 19.73
CA LYS A 630 -30.01 -0.52 20.37
C LYS A 630 -31.44 -0.09 20.73
N SER A 631 -31.83 1.14 20.39
CA SER A 631 -33.19 1.69 20.55
C SER A 631 -33.80 1.98 19.19
#